data_AF-A0A947SD61-F1
#
_entry.id   AF-A0A947SD61-F1
#
_cell.length_a   1.000
_cell.length_b   1.000
_cell.length_c   1.000
_cell.angle_alpha   90.00
_cell.angle_beta   90.00
_cell.angle_gamma   90.00
#
_symmetry.space_group_name_H-M   'P 1'
#
loop_
_entity.id
_entity.type
_entity.pdbx_description
1 polymer ?
#
loop_
_entity_poly.entity_id
_entity_poly.type
_entity_poly.pdbx_seq_one_letter_code
_entity_poly.pdbx_strand_id
1 'polypeptide(L)'
;MSRKGQNKLEDRDQKLYAMTMEEIKRRNSAIYDALNGFSPSQPKIILAEFCCLQLRYICELIAVGCLVAHGELRGNSRQLLRKWHAGEIIRHLEKVHPDFYPLPTKQILGGDGKVNRLEPINEPYLSKIDLIQEYGWLGNQLHIGNFKKFVSRSNRDVEFSKIDQLATKIRNLLNHHCIQLIDSDFQIWTIMQANSDGRVHVYLMEKAQNPT
;
A
#
# COMPACT_ATOMS: atom_id res chain seq x y z
N MET A 1 -19.84 -14.61 28.26
CA MET A 1 -20.38 -13.28 27.88
C MET A 1 -19.84 -12.93 26.50
N SER A 2 -20.73 -12.55 25.60
CA SER A 2 -20.58 -12.56 24.13
C SER A 2 -19.58 -11.53 23.61
N ARG A 3 -18.55 -11.99 22.87
CA ARG A 3 -17.62 -11.16 22.05
C ARG A 3 -18.15 -10.90 20.63
N LYS A 4 -19.47 -10.96 20.38
CA LYS A 4 -20.05 -10.83 19.03
C LYS A 4 -20.13 -9.39 18.47
N GLY A 5 -19.45 -8.41 19.07
CA GLY A 5 -19.62 -6.99 18.74
C GLY A 5 -18.37 -6.19 18.38
N GLN A 6 -17.17 -6.79 18.38
CA GLN A 6 -15.92 -6.01 18.30
C GLN A 6 -15.17 -6.06 16.97
N ASN A 7 -15.59 -6.87 15.98
CA ASN A 7 -14.75 -7.19 14.82
C ASN A 7 -15.33 -6.82 13.43
N LYS A 8 -16.42 -6.07 13.36
CA LYS A 8 -16.86 -5.51 12.07
C LYS A 8 -16.07 -4.21 11.83
N LEU A 9 -15.43 -4.08 10.66
CA LEU A 9 -14.79 -2.82 10.26
C LEU A 9 -15.85 -1.72 10.37
N GLU A 10 -15.59 -0.71 11.20
CA GLU A 10 -16.52 0.40 11.34
C GLU A 10 -16.48 1.28 10.08
N ASP A 11 -17.60 1.91 9.76
CA ASP A 11 -17.72 2.86 8.63
C ASP A 11 -16.61 3.93 8.65
N ARG A 12 -16.17 4.33 9.85
CA ARG A 12 -15.03 5.23 10.04
C ARG A 12 -13.71 4.62 9.55
N ASP A 13 -13.41 3.37 9.91
CA ASP A 13 -12.14 2.72 9.56
C ASP A 13 -12.10 2.40 8.06
N GLN A 14 -13.24 2.05 7.46
CA GLN A 14 -13.38 1.94 6.01
C GLN A 14 -13.09 3.26 5.29
N LYS A 15 -13.63 4.39 5.78
CA LYS A 15 -13.34 5.73 5.25
C LYS A 15 -11.87 6.10 5.39
N LEU A 16 -11.26 5.83 6.54
CA LEU A 16 -9.83 6.09 6.77
C LEU A 16 -8.95 5.24 5.85
N TYR A 17 -9.32 3.99 5.60
CA TYR A 17 -8.65 3.13 4.65
C TYR A 17 -8.74 3.71 3.23
N ALA A 18 -9.94 4.10 2.79
CA ALA A 18 -10.16 4.71 1.48
C ALA A 18 -9.35 6.01 1.30
N MET A 19 -9.29 6.87 2.34
CA MET A 19 -8.48 8.09 2.34
C MET A 19 -6.98 7.79 2.20
N THR A 20 -6.50 6.74 2.86
CA THR A 20 -5.10 6.28 2.78
C THR A 20 -4.77 5.83 1.36
N MET A 21 -5.67 5.05 0.74
CA MET A 21 -5.54 4.59 -0.64
C MET A 21 -5.59 5.75 -1.66
N GLU A 22 -6.45 6.75 -1.44
CA GLU A 22 -6.50 7.96 -2.28
C GLU A 22 -5.18 8.74 -2.23
N GLU A 23 -4.58 8.85 -1.03
CA GLU A 23 -3.28 9.49 -0.88
C GLU A 23 -2.17 8.72 -1.60
N ILE A 24 -2.17 7.38 -1.50
CA ILE A 24 -1.24 6.53 -2.27
C ILE A 24 -1.42 6.76 -3.78
N LYS A 25 -2.66 6.83 -4.27
CA LYS A 25 -2.96 7.06 -5.69
C LYS A 25 -2.37 8.39 -6.18
N ARG A 26 -2.56 9.49 -5.43
CA ARG A 26 -1.99 10.80 -5.77
C ARG A 26 -0.47 10.78 -5.83
N ARG A 27 0.18 10.13 -4.87
CA ARG A 27 1.65 10.02 -4.82
C ARG A 27 2.19 9.18 -5.98
N ASN A 28 1.52 8.09 -6.34
CA ASN A 28 1.85 7.31 -7.53
C ASN A 28 1.71 8.14 -8.81
N SER A 29 0.67 8.97 -8.94
CA SER A 29 0.53 9.89 -10.06
C SER A 29 1.69 10.88 -10.12
N ALA A 30 2.09 11.46 -8.99
CA ALA A 30 3.22 12.39 -8.94
C ALA A 30 4.55 11.73 -9.33
N ILE A 31 4.77 10.48 -8.93
CA ILE A 31 5.93 9.69 -9.38
C ILE A 31 5.87 9.45 -10.89
N TYR A 32 4.70 9.07 -11.42
CA TYR A 32 4.51 8.86 -12.85
C TYR A 32 4.81 10.14 -13.65
N ASP A 33 4.29 11.28 -13.22
CA ASP A 33 4.51 12.57 -13.87
C ASP A 33 5.99 12.99 -13.83
N ALA A 34 6.66 12.73 -12.71
CA ALA A 34 8.09 12.96 -12.54
C ALA A 34 8.93 12.09 -13.49
N LEU A 35 8.63 10.80 -13.59
CA LEU A 35 9.39 9.85 -14.41
C LEU A 35 9.18 10.04 -15.92
N ASN A 36 7.98 10.49 -16.33
CA ASN A 36 7.64 10.69 -17.75
C ASN A 36 7.89 12.11 -18.25
N GLY A 37 8.43 13.00 -17.41
CA GLY A 37 8.77 14.37 -17.81
C GLY A 37 7.56 15.31 -17.95
N PHE A 38 6.44 14.98 -17.32
CA PHE A 38 5.27 15.87 -17.23
C PHE A 38 5.44 16.95 -16.14
N SER A 39 6.47 16.83 -15.31
CA SER A 39 6.89 17.85 -14.33
C SER A 39 7.94 18.81 -14.93
N PRO A 40 8.09 20.04 -14.39
CA PRO A 40 9.15 20.96 -14.80
C PRO A 40 10.54 20.30 -14.74
N SER A 41 11.42 20.67 -15.67
CA SER A 41 12.79 20.12 -15.71
C SER A 41 13.53 20.35 -14.39
N GLN A 42 14.08 19.27 -13.82
CA GLN A 42 14.86 19.28 -12.58
C GLN A 42 16.17 18.52 -12.77
N PRO A 43 17.21 18.79 -11.96
CA PRO A 43 18.38 17.94 -11.89
C PRO A 43 17.97 16.50 -11.56
N LYS A 44 18.56 15.51 -12.26
CA LYS A 44 18.22 14.08 -12.10
C LYS A 44 18.26 13.61 -10.64
N ILE A 45 19.19 14.10 -9.84
CA ILE A 45 19.32 13.73 -8.43
C ILE A 45 18.12 14.21 -7.59
N ILE A 46 17.62 15.42 -7.85
CA ILE A 46 16.45 15.98 -7.15
C ILE A 46 15.20 15.19 -7.52
N LEU A 47 15.06 14.84 -8.81
CA LEU A 47 13.97 13.98 -9.29
C LEU A 47 14.00 12.61 -8.61
N ALA A 48 15.19 12.02 -8.49
CA ALA A 48 15.39 10.73 -7.81
C ALA A 48 15.01 10.78 -6.33
N GLU A 49 15.46 11.82 -5.63
CA GLU A 49 15.16 12.03 -4.21
C GLU A 49 13.66 12.25 -4.00
N PHE A 50 13.02 13.03 -4.87
CA PHE A 50 11.57 13.18 -4.86
C PHE A 50 10.86 11.84 -5.02
N CYS A 51 11.18 11.05 -6.05
CA CYS A 51 10.53 9.75 -6.26
C CYS A 51 10.79 8.78 -5.10
N CYS A 52 12.03 8.72 -4.59
CA CYS A 52 12.37 7.90 -3.42
C CYS A 52 11.56 8.32 -2.18
N LEU A 53 11.38 9.62 -1.95
CA LEU A 53 10.59 10.14 -0.85
C LEU A 53 9.12 9.77 -0.98
N GLN A 54 8.53 9.94 -2.17
CA GLN A 54 7.14 9.56 -2.40
C GLN A 54 6.90 8.06 -2.22
N LEU A 55 7.80 7.22 -2.75
CA LEU A 55 7.72 5.77 -2.57
C LEU A 55 7.84 5.38 -1.08
N ARG A 56 8.68 6.07 -0.32
CA ARG A 56 8.83 5.81 1.12
C ARG A 56 7.55 6.14 1.88
N TYR A 57 6.92 7.29 1.57
CA TYR A 57 5.60 7.62 2.11
C TYR A 57 4.53 6.60 1.72
N ILE A 58 4.56 6.09 0.49
CA ILE A 58 3.62 5.04 0.07
C ILE A 58 3.82 3.76 0.90
N CYS A 59 5.05 3.32 1.16
CA CYS A 59 5.29 2.17 2.04
C CYS A 59 4.73 2.39 3.46
N GLU A 60 4.86 3.61 4.01
CA GLU A 60 4.29 3.97 5.31
C GLU A 60 2.76 3.96 5.27
N LEU A 61 2.16 4.52 4.22
CA LEU A 61 0.72 4.52 4.02
C LEU A 61 0.15 3.10 3.83
N ILE A 62 0.85 2.20 3.13
CA ILE A 62 0.44 0.79 3.03
C ILE A 62 0.42 0.16 4.43
N ALA A 63 1.49 0.34 5.20
CA ALA A 63 1.57 -0.22 6.55
C ALA A 63 0.49 0.35 7.49
N VAL A 64 0.22 1.65 7.42
CA VAL A 64 -0.85 2.32 8.17
C VAL A 64 -2.24 1.87 7.70
N GLY A 65 -2.44 1.73 6.39
CA GLY A 65 -3.67 1.21 5.81
C GLY A 65 -3.98 -0.18 6.35
N CYS A 66 -2.98 -1.05 6.45
CA CYS A 66 -3.14 -2.34 7.11
C CYS A 66 -3.54 -2.20 8.59
N LEU A 67 -2.93 -1.29 9.37
CA LEU A 67 -3.37 -1.06 10.76
C LEU A 67 -4.83 -0.59 10.85
N VAL A 68 -5.26 0.28 9.93
CA VAL A 68 -6.62 0.80 9.85
C VAL A 68 -7.60 -0.32 9.52
N ALA A 69 -7.29 -1.13 8.50
CA ALA A 69 -8.13 -2.25 8.06
C ALA A 69 -8.39 -3.25 9.19
N HIS A 70 -7.44 -3.43 10.10
CA HIS A 70 -7.54 -4.38 11.22
C HIS A 70 -8.04 -3.74 12.52
N GLY A 71 -8.48 -2.48 12.51
CA GLY A 71 -9.03 -1.80 13.70
C GLY A 71 -8.01 -1.54 14.81
N GLU A 72 -6.72 -1.77 14.54
CA GLU A 72 -5.66 -1.75 15.54
C GLU A 72 -5.39 -0.35 16.09
N LEU A 73 -5.91 0.72 15.45
CA LEU A 73 -5.78 2.11 15.91
C LEU A 73 -6.27 2.36 17.34
N ARG A 74 -7.07 1.45 17.90
CA ARG A 74 -7.74 1.60 19.20
C ARG A 74 -7.00 0.93 20.36
N GLY A 75 -5.99 0.10 20.07
CA GLY A 75 -5.26 -0.69 21.05
C GLY A 75 -3.86 -0.17 21.42
N ASN A 76 -2.98 -1.10 21.82
CA ASN A 76 -1.59 -0.84 22.21
C ASN A 76 -0.69 -0.34 21.07
N SER A 77 -1.22 -0.26 19.85
CA SER A 77 -0.52 0.20 18.64
C SER A 77 -0.25 1.71 18.62
N ARG A 78 -0.74 2.51 19.58
CA ARG A 78 -0.47 3.97 19.64
C ARG A 78 1.02 4.31 19.58
N GLN A 79 1.89 3.49 20.16
CA GLN A 79 3.33 3.69 20.06
C GLN A 79 3.87 3.44 18.64
N LEU A 80 3.30 2.47 17.92
CA LEU A 80 3.64 2.18 16.52
C LEU A 80 3.17 3.31 15.59
N LEU A 81 1.97 3.86 15.84
CA LEU A 81 1.47 5.04 15.14
C LEU A 81 2.35 6.27 15.35
N ARG A 82 2.93 6.44 16.55
CA ARG A 82 3.86 7.54 16.82
C ARG A 82 5.19 7.42 16.10
N LYS A 83 5.69 6.19 15.90
CA LYS A 83 6.96 5.96 15.20
C LYS A 83 6.82 5.97 13.69
N TRP A 84 5.63 5.65 13.17
CA TRP A 84 5.30 5.64 11.73
C TRP A 84 6.35 4.94 10.85
N HIS A 85 6.96 3.88 11.40
CA HIS A 85 8.01 3.13 10.71
C HIS A 85 7.39 1.89 10.05
N ALA A 86 7.29 1.91 8.72
CA ALA A 86 6.62 0.85 7.94
C ALA A 86 7.09 -0.56 8.33
N GLY A 87 8.41 -0.78 8.43
CA GLY A 87 8.95 -2.09 8.79
C GLY A 87 8.66 -2.54 10.23
N GLU A 88 8.42 -1.63 11.18
CA GLU A 88 8.01 -2.03 12.54
C GLU A 88 6.53 -2.42 12.55
N ILE A 89 5.69 -1.67 11.83
CA ILE A 89 4.26 -1.92 11.70
C ILE A 89 3.99 -3.27 11.02
N ILE A 90 4.62 -3.53 9.87
CA ILE A 90 4.46 -4.80 9.13
C ILE A 90 4.87 -5.99 10.00
N ARG A 91 6.00 -5.91 10.71
CA ARG A 91 6.46 -7.00 11.61
C ARG A 91 5.57 -7.19 12.83
N HIS A 92 4.90 -6.15 13.30
CA HIS A 92 3.93 -6.26 14.38
C HIS A 92 2.66 -6.96 13.89
N LEU A 93 2.08 -6.47 12.78
CA LEU A 93 0.87 -7.03 12.19
C LEU A 93 1.04 -8.50 11.79
N GLU A 94 2.20 -8.89 11.27
CA GLU A 94 2.53 -10.28 10.95
C GLU A 94 2.35 -11.22 12.15
N LYS A 95 2.71 -10.75 13.36
CA LYS A 95 2.60 -11.53 14.60
C LYS A 95 1.15 -11.63 15.09
N VAL A 96 0.33 -10.62 14.80
CA VAL A 96 -1.05 -10.53 15.25
C VAL A 96 -1.98 -11.28 14.29
N HIS A 97 -1.79 -11.10 12.98
CA HIS A 97 -2.65 -11.64 11.94
C HIS A 97 -1.85 -11.86 10.64
N PRO A 98 -1.32 -13.06 10.34
CA PRO A 98 -0.42 -13.30 9.20
C PRO A 98 -0.99 -12.91 7.81
N ASP A 99 -2.31 -12.97 7.65
CA ASP A 99 -3.02 -12.67 6.39
C ASP A 99 -3.45 -11.21 6.27
N PHE A 100 -2.82 -10.30 7.04
CA PHE A 100 -3.25 -8.90 7.13
C PHE A 100 -2.97 -8.08 5.87
N TYR A 101 -2.05 -8.55 5.03
CA TYR A 101 -1.47 -7.77 3.95
C TYR A 101 -2.35 -7.82 2.68
N PRO A 102 -2.38 -6.76 1.85
CA PRO A 102 -3.17 -6.78 0.62
C PRO A 102 -2.78 -7.94 -0.30
N LEU A 103 -3.79 -8.63 -0.80
CA LEU A 103 -3.69 -9.65 -1.83
C LEU A 103 -4.21 -9.07 -3.15
N PRO A 104 -3.35 -8.90 -4.15
CA PRO A 104 -3.76 -8.32 -5.42
C PRO A 104 -4.60 -9.32 -6.21
N THR A 105 -5.71 -8.82 -6.74
CA THR A 105 -6.69 -9.62 -7.47
C THR A 105 -7.18 -8.84 -8.68
N LYS A 106 -7.85 -9.51 -9.61
CA LYS A 106 -8.56 -8.91 -10.74
C LYS A 106 -10.00 -9.40 -10.77
N GLN A 107 -10.88 -8.53 -11.26
CA GLN A 107 -12.28 -8.86 -11.46
C GLN A 107 -12.47 -9.59 -12.78
N ILE A 108 -13.10 -10.76 -12.74
CA ILE A 108 -13.54 -11.49 -13.91
C ILE A 108 -15.03 -11.21 -14.11
N LEU A 109 -15.36 -10.52 -15.19
CA LEU A 109 -16.73 -10.17 -15.52
C LEU A 109 -17.44 -11.35 -16.20
N GLY A 110 -18.71 -11.56 -15.86
CA GLY A 110 -19.62 -12.44 -16.57
C GLY A 110 -20.13 -11.82 -17.88
N GLY A 111 -20.89 -12.61 -18.65
CA GLY A 111 -21.51 -12.12 -19.89
C GLY A 111 -22.55 -11.00 -19.69
N ASP A 112 -23.01 -10.79 -18.45
CA ASP A 112 -23.91 -9.70 -18.04
C ASP A 112 -23.15 -8.43 -17.58
N GLY A 113 -21.81 -8.43 -17.68
CA GLY A 113 -20.96 -7.32 -17.27
C GLY A 113 -20.77 -7.20 -15.75
N LYS A 114 -21.32 -8.11 -14.94
CA LYS A 114 -21.13 -8.12 -13.48
C LYS A 114 -19.89 -8.93 -13.10
N VAL A 115 -19.32 -8.61 -11.94
CA VAL A 115 -18.21 -9.39 -11.37
C VAL A 115 -18.71 -10.79 -11.02
N ASN A 116 -18.20 -11.80 -11.72
CA ASN A 116 -18.53 -13.20 -11.50
C ASN A 116 -17.60 -13.82 -10.44
N ARG A 117 -16.29 -13.57 -10.56
CA ARG A 117 -15.29 -14.02 -9.58
C ARG A 117 -14.09 -13.08 -9.51
N LEU A 118 -13.31 -13.23 -8.45
CA LEU A 118 -11.98 -12.65 -8.35
C LEU A 118 -10.93 -13.72 -8.64
N GLU A 119 -9.85 -13.32 -9.28
CA GLU A 119 -8.66 -14.16 -9.46
C GLU A 119 -7.42 -13.43 -8.93
N PRO A 120 -6.49 -14.12 -8.26
CA PRO A 120 -5.16 -13.58 -8.01
C PRO A 120 -4.49 -13.14 -9.32
N ILE A 121 -3.66 -12.11 -9.24
CA ILE A 121 -2.80 -11.71 -10.35
C ILE A 121 -1.48 -12.50 -10.31
N ASN A 122 -0.82 -12.65 -11.46
CA ASN A 122 0.47 -13.38 -11.56
C ASN A 122 1.66 -12.42 -11.71
N GLU A 123 1.38 -11.13 -11.92
CA GLU A 123 2.37 -10.08 -12.10
C GLU A 123 3.10 -9.83 -10.78
N PRO A 124 4.41 -9.49 -10.83
CA PRO A 124 5.15 -9.12 -9.62
C PRO A 124 4.51 -7.93 -8.91
N TYR A 125 4.31 -8.06 -7.61
CA TYR A 125 3.75 -7.02 -6.75
C TYR A 125 4.63 -6.81 -5.51
N LEU A 126 4.39 -5.73 -4.76
CA LEU A 126 5.16 -5.41 -3.57
C LEU A 126 4.72 -6.33 -2.41
N SER A 127 5.39 -7.47 -2.24
CA SER A 127 5.16 -8.37 -1.11
C SER A 127 5.48 -7.68 0.23
N LYS A 128 4.98 -8.22 1.35
CA LYS A 128 5.31 -7.69 2.69
C LYS A 128 6.82 -7.75 3.01
N ILE A 129 7.51 -8.76 2.48
CA ILE A 129 8.97 -8.92 2.63
C ILE A 129 9.68 -7.85 1.79
N ASP A 130 9.26 -7.70 0.53
CA ASP A 130 9.79 -6.69 -0.38
C ASP A 130 9.58 -5.28 0.21
N LEU A 131 8.41 -4.99 0.79
CA LEU A 131 8.12 -3.69 1.40
C LEU A 131 9.16 -3.34 2.47
N ILE A 132 9.53 -4.27 3.37
CA ILE A 132 10.53 -4.01 4.42
C ILE A 132 11.90 -3.72 3.79
N GLN A 133 12.30 -4.51 2.79
CA GLN A 133 13.59 -4.36 2.12
C GLN A 133 13.68 -3.04 1.35
N GLU A 134 12.67 -2.74 0.55
CA GLU A 134 12.62 -1.54 -0.28
C GLU A 134 12.46 -0.28 0.57
N TYR A 135 11.70 -0.33 1.67
CA TYR A 135 11.65 0.77 2.64
C TYR A 135 13.04 1.14 3.20
N GLY A 136 13.86 0.12 3.54
CA GLY A 136 15.24 0.32 3.98
C GLY A 136 16.13 0.90 2.88
N TRP A 137 16.01 0.39 1.65
CA TRP A 137 16.74 0.91 0.50
C TRP A 137 16.39 2.37 0.21
N LEU A 138 15.11 2.73 0.19
CA LEU A 138 14.63 4.11 0.01
C LEU A 138 15.20 5.05 1.07
N GLY A 139 15.22 4.61 2.34
CA GLY A 139 15.86 5.36 3.43
C GLY A 139 17.34 5.62 3.18
N ASN A 140 18.08 4.62 2.70
CA ASN A 140 19.49 4.78 2.33
C ASN A 140 19.73 5.70 1.13
N GLN A 141 18.79 5.75 0.18
CA GLN A 141 18.86 6.69 -0.94
C GLN A 141 18.69 8.13 -0.47
N LEU A 142 17.77 8.38 0.46
CA LEU A 142 17.50 9.72 0.99
C LEU A 142 18.52 10.19 2.03
N HIS A 143 19.22 9.25 2.68
CA HIS A 143 20.18 9.59 3.70
C HIS A 143 21.43 10.24 3.11
N ILE A 144 21.76 11.46 3.54
CA ILE A 144 22.93 12.20 3.04
C ILE A 144 24.26 11.50 3.36
N GLY A 145 24.29 10.70 4.42
CA GLY A 145 25.48 9.97 4.87
C GLY A 145 26.35 10.81 5.79
N ASN A 146 27.58 10.34 6.02
CA ASN A 146 28.60 11.13 6.72
C ASN A 146 29.36 12.03 5.71
N PHE A 147 30.14 12.98 6.22
CA PHE A 147 30.90 13.93 5.39
C PHE A 147 31.76 13.25 4.31
N LYS A 148 32.39 12.10 4.62
CA LYS A 148 33.16 11.34 3.63
C LYS A 148 32.30 10.83 2.46
N LYS A 149 31.11 10.30 2.76
CA LYS A 149 30.14 9.88 1.72
C LYS A 149 29.57 11.07 0.94
N PHE A 150 29.40 12.23 1.57
CA PHE A 150 28.96 13.45 0.88
C PHE A 150 30.00 13.92 -0.14
N VAL A 151 31.28 13.98 0.25
CA VAL A 151 32.38 14.40 -0.65
C VAL A 151 32.57 13.42 -1.81
N SER A 152 32.37 12.11 -1.60
CA SER A 152 32.49 11.10 -2.65
C SER A 152 31.23 10.93 -3.53
N ARG A 153 30.15 11.69 -3.29
CA ARG A 153 28.85 11.54 -3.96
C ARG A 153 28.72 12.30 -5.28
N SER A 154 29.79 12.90 -5.78
CA SER A 154 29.80 13.75 -6.99
C SER A 154 29.32 13.06 -8.28
N ASN A 155 29.13 11.73 -8.28
CA ASN A 155 28.67 10.99 -9.46
C ASN A 155 27.72 9.83 -9.10
N ARG A 156 26.69 10.08 -8.27
CA ARG A 156 25.73 9.04 -7.88
C ARG A 156 24.88 8.62 -9.09
N ASP A 157 25.06 7.39 -9.56
CA ASP A 157 24.15 6.80 -10.54
C ASP A 157 22.77 6.64 -9.91
N VAL A 158 21.78 7.28 -10.52
CA VAL A 158 20.39 7.17 -10.10
C VAL A 158 19.78 5.91 -10.74
N GLU A 159 19.35 4.98 -9.91
CA GLU A 159 18.64 3.76 -10.34
C GLU A 159 17.17 4.04 -10.67
N PHE A 160 16.89 4.87 -11.69
CA PHE A 160 15.51 5.18 -12.10
C PHE A 160 14.71 3.94 -12.50
N SER A 161 15.36 2.93 -13.08
CA SER A 161 14.72 1.64 -13.40
C SER A 161 14.19 0.95 -12.15
N LYS A 162 14.94 0.98 -11.03
CA LYS A 162 14.50 0.39 -9.77
C LYS A 162 13.33 1.17 -9.16
N ILE A 163 13.36 2.50 -9.24
CA ILE A 163 12.25 3.38 -8.81
C ILE A 163 10.97 3.04 -9.59
N ASP A 164 11.06 2.92 -10.91
CA ASP A 164 9.91 2.60 -11.78
C ASP A 164 9.37 1.18 -11.53
N GLN A 165 10.25 0.20 -11.35
CA GLN A 165 9.87 -1.17 -10.99
C GLN A 165 9.13 -1.22 -9.65
N LEU A 166 9.60 -0.46 -8.65
CA LEU A 166 8.94 -0.40 -7.35
C LEU A 166 7.56 0.27 -7.44
N ALA A 167 7.44 1.37 -8.18
CA ALA A 167 6.15 2.01 -8.44
C ALA A 167 5.17 1.06 -9.15
N THR A 168 5.66 0.28 -10.11
CA THR A 168 4.87 -0.75 -10.80
C THR A 168 4.42 -1.87 -9.87
N LYS A 169 5.31 -2.40 -9.02
CA LYS A 169 4.96 -3.42 -8.00
C LYS A 169 3.89 -2.92 -7.02
N ILE A 170 3.95 -1.65 -6.62
CA ILE A 170 2.92 -1.02 -5.76
C ILE A 170 1.59 -0.94 -6.48
N ARG A 171 1.57 -0.50 -7.75
CA ARG A 171 0.36 -0.46 -8.56
C ARG A 171 -0.25 -1.85 -8.71
N ASN A 172 0.56 -2.86 -9.03
CA ASN A 172 0.09 -4.24 -9.14
C ASN A 172 -0.50 -4.76 -7.82
N LEU A 173 0.13 -4.43 -6.68
CA LEU A 173 -0.38 -4.78 -5.36
C LEU A 173 -1.77 -4.18 -5.09
N LEU A 174 -1.97 -2.90 -5.42
CA LEU A 174 -3.10 -2.14 -4.90
C LEU A 174 -4.23 -1.90 -5.91
N ASN A 175 -4.01 -1.99 -7.22
CA ASN A 175 -4.99 -1.56 -8.23
C ASN A 175 -6.40 -2.14 -8.01
N HIS A 176 -6.46 -3.45 -7.80
CA HIS A 176 -7.59 -4.14 -7.20
C HIS A 176 -7.03 -5.15 -6.20
N HIS A 177 -7.53 -5.12 -4.96
CA HIS A 177 -6.98 -5.96 -3.91
C HIS A 177 -7.99 -6.31 -2.83
N CYS A 178 -7.70 -7.40 -2.14
CA CYS A 178 -8.46 -7.85 -0.98
C CYS A 178 -7.56 -7.86 0.26
N ILE A 179 -8.14 -7.57 1.42
CA ILE A 179 -7.50 -7.80 2.73
C ILE A 179 -8.41 -8.73 3.53
N GLN A 180 -7.84 -9.82 4.04
CA GLN A 180 -8.52 -10.66 5.03
C GLN A 180 -8.50 -9.95 6.38
N LEU A 181 -9.67 -9.80 7.00
CA LEU A 181 -9.79 -9.21 8.34
C LEU A 181 -9.59 -10.27 9.43
N ILE A 182 -9.35 -9.82 10.66
CA ILE A 182 -9.24 -10.67 11.86
C ILE A 182 -10.42 -11.62 12.01
N ASP A 183 -11.62 -11.13 11.67
CA ASP A 183 -12.77 -11.99 11.51
C ASP A 183 -12.70 -12.67 10.14
N SER A 184 -12.54 -14.00 10.15
CA SER A 184 -12.37 -14.81 8.95
C SER A 184 -13.55 -14.76 7.99
N ASP A 185 -14.72 -14.32 8.48
CA ASP A 185 -15.92 -14.18 7.65
C ASP A 185 -15.95 -12.85 6.89
N PHE A 186 -15.03 -11.91 7.16
CA PHE A 186 -15.02 -10.60 6.51
C PHE A 186 -13.74 -10.31 5.73
N GLN A 187 -13.90 -9.64 4.59
CA GLN A 187 -12.81 -9.09 3.79
C GLN A 187 -13.08 -7.65 3.40
N ILE A 188 -12.02 -6.88 3.22
CA ILE A 188 -12.09 -5.60 2.50
C ILE A 188 -11.74 -5.86 1.05
N TRP A 189 -12.59 -5.42 0.12
CA TRP A 189 -12.30 -5.39 -1.30
C TRP A 189 -12.13 -3.94 -1.75
N THR A 190 -11.05 -3.65 -2.46
CA THR A 190 -10.71 -2.28 -2.84
C THR A 190 -10.44 -2.20 -4.34
N ILE A 191 -10.99 -1.15 -4.95
CA ILE A 191 -10.75 -0.75 -6.33
C ILE A 191 -10.13 0.65 -6.28
N MET A 192 -8.90 0.82 -6.75
CA MET A 192 -8.20 2.12 -6.64
C MET A 192 -8.77 3.19 -7.58
N GLN A 193 -9.32 2.74 -8.71
CA GLN A 193 -9.87 3.56 -9.78
C GLN A 193 -11.20 2.96 -10.24
N ALA A 194 -12.30 3.31 -9.58
CA ALA A 194 -13.62 2.88 -9.99
C ALA A 194 -14.02 3.50 -11.33
N ASN A 195 -14.64 2.72 -12.22
CA ASN A 195 -15.08 3.21 -13.53
C ASN A 195 -16.18 4.28 -13.43
N SER A 196 -16.89 4.35 -12.30
CA SER A 196 -17.99 5.29 -12.06
C SER A 196 -17.54 6.74 -11.92
N ASP A 197 -16.45 6.99 -11.19
CA ASP A 197 -16.03 8.33 -10.79
C ASP A 197 -14.50 8.50 -10.68
N GLY A 198 -13.74 7.45 -10.97
CA GLY A 198 -12.29 7.43 -10.85
C GLY A 198 -11.77 7.45 -9.41
N ARG A 199 -12.63 7.25 -8.40
CA ARG A 199 -12.24 7.26 -6.99
C ARG A 199 -11.92 5.87 -6.47
N VAL A 200 -11.27 5.82 -5.32
CA VAL A 200 -11.07 4.60 -4.57
C VAL A 200 -12.41 4.17 -3.98
N HIS A 201 -12.83 2.96 -4.29
CA HIS A 201 -13.99 2.33 -3.67
C HIS A 201 -13.52 1.19 -2.78
N VAL A 202 -14.06 1.13 -1.57
CA VAL A 202 -13.75 0.11 -0.56
C VAL A 202 -15.07 -0.54 -0.16
N TYR A 203 -15.13 -1.86 -0.16
CA TYR A 203 -16.32 -2.64 0.16
C TYR A 203 -15.99 -3.63 1.28
N LEU A 204 -16.84 -3.68 2.29
CA LEU A 204 -16.80 -4.76 3.29
C LEU A 204 -17.61 -5.94 2.73
N MET A 205 -16.95 -7.07 2.55
CA MET A 205 -17.51 -8.30 2.02
C MET A 205 -17.63 -9.32 3.13
N GLU A 206 -18.76 -10.03 3.17
CA GLU A 206 -18.99 -11.15 4.07
C GLU A 206 -18.92 -12.46 3.27
N LYS A 207 -18.30 -13.48 3.86
CA LYS A 207 -18.19 -14.81 3.27
C LYS A 207 -19.58 -15.36 3.05
N ALA A 208 -19.91 -15.69 1.80
CA ALA A 208 -21.16 -16.36 1.49
C ALA A 208 -21.22 -17.69 2.26
N GLN A 209 -22.34 -17.95 2.93
CA GLN A 209 -22.63 -19.28 3.44
C GLN A 209 -22.75 -20.20 2.23
N ASN A 210 -22.01 -21.33 2.24
CA ASN A 210 -22.15 -22.31 1.17
C ASN A 210 -23.63 -22.70 1.06
N PRO A 211 -24.23 -22.68 -0.14
CA PRO A 211 -25.55 -23.27 -0.30
C PRO A 211 -25.44 -24.75 0.08
N THR A 212 -26.14 -25.12 1.15
CA THR A 212 -26.38 -26.51 1.56
C THR A 212 -27.10 -27.28 0.46
#